data_AF-A0A9N9BDG7-F1
#
_entry.id   AF-A0A9N9BDG7-F1
#
_cell.length_a   1.000
_cell.length_b   1.000
_cell.length_c   1.000
_cell.angle_alpha   90.00
_cell.angle_beta   90.00
_cell.angle_gamma   90.00
#
_symmetry.space_group_name_H-M   'P 1'
#
loop_
_entity.id
_entity.type
_entity.pdbx_description
1 polymer ?
#
loop_
_entity_poly.entity_id
_entity_poly.type
_entity_poly.pdbx_seq_one_letter_code
_entity_poly.pdbx_strand_id
1 'polypeptide(L)'
;MGNKEMTYHFFDPETLETSEKQNRKREPNMFISYRKERMKDRPLNITMTEFSKIVSEEWKKLSETEKAKWQRKYHISRDQKLQKAVVNDDVNEASERSNIAITNLINNKNAINNTGTECVEYTQCKRIKK
;
A
#
# COMPACT_ATOMS: atom_id res chain seq x y z
N MET A 1 -23.14 44.29 21.62
CA MET A 1 -22.03 43.31 21.70
C MET A 1 -22.43 42.11 20.86
N GLY A 2 -21.80 41.92 19.70
CA GLY A 2 -22.18 40.87 18.75
C GLY A 2 -21.73 39.50 19.23
N ASN A 3 -22.67 38.59 19.43
CA ASN A 3 -22.38 37.21 19.81
C ASN A 3 -21.65 36.53 18.65
N LYS A 4 -20.37 36.16 18.86
CA LYS A 4 -19.62 35.33 17.91
C LYS A 4 -20.08 33.89 18.13
N GLU A 5 -20.85 33.40 17.18
CA GLU A 5 -21.32 32.02 17.14
C GLU A 5 -20.10 31.09 17.01
N MET A 6 -19.90 30.19 17.97
CA MET A 6 -18.82 29.22 17.95
C MET A 6 -19.29 28.00 17.17
N THR A 7 -18.96 27.94 15.88
CA THR A 7 -19.31 26.80 15.03
C THR A 7 -18.47 25.58 15.45
N TYR A 8 -19.10 24.62 16.13
CA TYR A 8 -18.44 23.39 16.53
C TYR A 8 -18.51 22.39 15.37
N HIS A 9 -17.39 22.12 14.73
CA HIS A 9 -17.29 21.07 13.72
C HIS A 9 -17.16 19.72 14.43
N PHE A 10 -18.29 19.03 14.62
CA PHE A 10 -18.32 17.66 15.11
C PHE A 10 -17.86 16.74 13.97
N PHE A 11 -16.82 15.97 14.20
CA PHE A 11 -16.31 15.00 13.23
C PHE A 11 -17.15 13.74 13.39
N ASP A 12 -18.22 13.60 12.61
CA ASP A 12 -19.06 12.40 12.63
C ASP A 12 -18.21 11.17 12.30
N PRO A 13 -18.14 10.16 13.19
CA PRO A 13 -17.51 8.90 12.85
C PRO A 13 -18.52 8.07 12.09
N GLU A 14 -18.78 8.42 10.82
CA GLU A 14 -19.41 7.48 9.90
C GLU A 14 -18.45 6.32 9.68
N THR A 15 -18.69 5.25 10.43
CA THR A 15 -17.96 4.00 10.33
C THR A 15 -18.23 3.33 8.99
N LEU A 16 -17.12 3.03 8.31
CA LEU A 16 -16.85 1.76 7.62
C LEU A 16 -17.54 1.54 6.27
N GLU A 17 -17.19 2.33 5.26
CA GLU A 17 -16.76 1.82 3.93
C GLU A 17 -15.81 2.83 3.27
N THR A 18 -14.72 3.19 3.96
CA THR A 18 -13.60 3.79 3.24
C THR A 18 -12.80 2.64 2.67
N SER A 19 -13.08 2.31 1.40
CA SER A 19 -12.13 1.55 0.58
C SER A 19 -10.75 2.10 0.89
N GLU A 20 -9.87 1.22 1.35
CA GLU A 20 -8.56 1.59 1.90
C GLU A 20 -7.83 2.43 0.84
N LYS A 21 -7.98 3.75 0.91
CA LYS A 21 -7.20 4.68 0.09
C LYS A 21 -5.81 4.54 0.63
N GLN A 22 -5.06 3.59 0.06
CA GLN A 22 -3.68 3.40 0.37
C GLN A 22 -3.02 4.76 0.21
N ASN A 23 -2.64 5.36 1.33
CA ASN A 23 -2.06 6.69 1.33
C ASN A 23 -0.77 6.60 0.52
N ARG A 24 -0.84 7.04 -0.74
CA ARG A 24 0.28 6.98 -1.67
C ARG A 24 1.38 7.86 -1.09
N LYS A 25 2.38 7.23 -0.48
CA LYS A 25 3.56 7.93 0.06
C LYS A 25 4.16 8.75 -1.09
N ARG A 26 4.40 10.03 -0.82
CA ARG A 26 5.01 10.95 -1.78
C ARG A 26 6.37 10.42 -2.19
N GLU A 27 6.76 10.70 -3.44
CA GLU A 27 8.09 10.32 -3.90
C GLU A 27 9.17 11.05 -3.08
N PRO A 28 10.24 10.34 -2.70
CA PRO A 28 11.35 10.97 -2.00
C PRO A 28 12.03 11.98 -2.93
N ASN A 29 12.17 13.21 -2.43
CA ASN A 29 12.94 14.25 -3.11
C ASN A 29 14.39 13.78 -3.36
N MET A 30 15.07 14.37 -4.34
CA MET A 30 16.48 14.14 -4.68
C MET A 30 17.41 14.05 -3.46
N PHE A 31 17.29 15.00 -2.52
CA PHE A 31 18.06 14.99 -1.27
C PHE A 31 17.75 13.76 -0.39
N ILE A 32 16.50 13.29 -0.35
CA ILE A 32 16.13 12.12 0.43
C ILE A 32 16.77 10.86 -0.14
N SER A 33 16.84 10.76 -1.47
CA SER A 33 17.57 9.68 -2.16
C SER A 33 19.07 9.73 -1.85
N TYR A 34 19.68 10.91 -1.85
CA TYR A 34 21.08 11.11 -1.45
C TYR A 34 21.33 10.68 0.00
N ARG A 35 20.53 11.20 0.94
CA ARG A 35 20.63 10.86 2.36
C ARG A 35 20.46 9.36 2.60
N LYS A 36 19.56 8.71 1.86
CA LYS A 36 19.36 7.25 1.93
C LYS A 36 20.61 6.48 1.52
N GLU A 37 21.34 6.92 0.50
CA GLU A 37 22.61 6.28 0.11
C GLU A 37 23.68 6.47 1.19
N ARG A 38 23.76 7.68 1.78
CA ARG A 38 24.68 7.99 2.88
C ARG A 38 24.38 7.27 4.20
N MET A 39 23.18 6.73 4.39
CA MET A 39 22.86 5.95 5.60
C MET A 39 23.75 4.73 5.78
N LYS A 40 24.29 4.19 4.69
CA LYS A 40 25.23 3.05 4.72
C LYS A 40 26.50 3.39 5.49
N ASP A 41 26.92 4.65 5.43
CA ASP A 41 28.15 5.16 6.02
C ASP A 41 27.87 5.88 7.36
N ARG A 42 26.65 5.76 7.90
CA ARG A 42 26.25 6.47 9.12
C ARG A 42 27.00 5.88 10.33
N PRO A 43 27.73 6.69 11.11
CA PRO A 43 28.32 6.23 12.35
C PRO A 43 27.23 5.92 13.40
N LEU A 44 27.44 4.86 14.19
CA LEU A 44 26.43 4.29 15.09
C LEU A 44 26.11 5.20 16.30
N ASN A 45 27.04 6.09 16.65
CA ASN A 45 27.03 6.91 17.86
C ASN A 45 26.40 8.30 17.68
N ILE A 46 25.82 8.62 16.53
CA ILE A 46 25.17 9.91 16.29
C ILE A 46 23.66 9.77 16.15
N THR A 47 22.89 10.79 16.56
CA THR A 47 21.44 10.78 16.36
C THR A 47 21.08 11.00 14.89
N MET A 48 19.85 10.65 14.52
CA MET A 48 19.34 10.88 13.16
C MET A 48 19.29 12.37 12.80
N THR A 49 19.06 13.23 13.80
CA THR A 49 19.05 14.69 13.65
C THR A 49 20.43 15.21 13.29
N GLU A 50 21.47 14.82 14.05
CA GLU A 50 22.85 15.25 13.78
C GLU A 50 23.34 14.72 12.43
N PHE A 51 23.05 13.45 12.12
CA PHE A 51 23.37 12.90 10.81
C PHE A 51 22.71 13.70 9.67
N SER A 52 21.44 14.08 9.84
CA SER A 52 20.72 14.85 8.82
C SER A 52 21.32 16.24 8.62
N LYS A 53 21.83 16.88 9.69
CA LYS A 53 22.56 18.15 9.59
C LYS A 53 23.84 17.98 8.76
N ILE A 54 24.68 17.00 9.10
CA ILE A 54 25.95 16.72 8.40
C ILE A 54 25.70 16.47 6.91
N VAL A 55 24.79 15.56 6.59
CA VAL A 55 24.47 15.22 5.19
C VAL A 55 23.88 16.41 4.43
N SER A 56 23.14 17.29 5.09
CA SER A 56 22.61 18.50 4.46
C SER A 56 23.72 19.51 4.10
N GLU A 57 24.77 19.60 4.92
CA GLU A 57 25.93 20.44 4.64
C GLU A 57 26.77 19.87 3.50
N GLU A 58 27.00 18.55 3.49
CA GLU A 58 27.64 17.86 2.38
C GLU A 58 26.88 18.07 1.07
N TRP A 59 25.55 17.93 1.11
CA TRP A 59 24.69 18.13 -0.06
C TRP A 59 24.82 19.53 -0.67
N LYS A 60 24.97 20.56 0.17
CA LYS A 60 25.19 21.93 -0.29
C LYS A 60 26.55 22.06 -0.98
N LYS A 61 27.58 21.38 -0.45
CA LYS A 61 28.96 21.37 -0.96
C LYS A 61 29.16 20.53 -2.23
N LEU A 62 28.22 19.63 -2.57
CA LEU A 62 28.28 18.84 -3.80
C LEU A 62 28.33 19.75 -5.04
N SER A 63 29.17 19.31 -5.98
CA SER A 63 29.30 19.94 -7.29
C SER A 63 28.03 19.79 -8.14
N GLU A 64 27.85 20.67 -9.13
CA GLU A 64 26.73 20.61 -10.07
C GLU A 64 26.65 19.26 -10.79
N THR A 65 27.81 18.66 -11.11
CA THR A 65 27.92 17.39 -11.83
C THR A 65 27.41 16.21 -10.98
N GLU A 66 27.72 16.21 -9.69
CA GLU A 66 27.21 15.21 -8.76
C GLU A 66 25.71 15.39 -8.54
N LYS A 67 25.24 16.64 -8.38
CA LYS A 67 23.80 16.94 -8.27
C LYS A 67 23.04 16.49 -9.52
N ALA A 68 23.61 16.63 -10.71
CA ALA A 68 23.01 16.15 -11.96
C ALA A 68 22.82 14.63 -11.97
N LYS A 69 23.76 13.85 -11.41
CA LYS A 69 23.60 12.39 -11.25
C LYS A 69 22.39 12.06 -10.38
N TRP A 70 22.20 12.81 -9.29
CA TRP A 70 21.05 12.63 -8.39
C TRP A 70 19.74 13.08 -9.01
N GLN A 71 19.76 14.14 -9.81
CA GLN A 71 18.62 14.62 -10.57
C GLN A 71 18.15 13.58 -11.57
N ARG A 72 19.08 12.96 -12.31
CA ARG A 72 18.78 11.86 -13.23
C ARG A 72 18.16 10.67 -12.50
N LYS A 73 18.75 10.24 -11.37
CA LYS A 73 18.19 9.16 -10.53
C LYS A 73 16.75 9.49 -10.08
N TYR A 74 16.51 10.73 -9.66
CA TYR A 74 15.19 11.20 -9.22
C TYR A 74 14.14 11.19 -10.34
N HIS A 75 14.49 11.67 -11.54
CA HIS A 75 13.58 11.63 -12.68
C HIS A 75 13.21 10.21 -13.08
N ILE A 76 14.19 9.30 -13.15
CA ILE A 76 13.94 7.88 -13.47
C ILE A 76 12.99 7.24 -12.46
N SER A 77 13.22 7.43 -11.15
CA SER A 77 12.37 6.82 -10.11
C SER A 77 10.94 7.36 -10.16
N ARG A 78 10.79 8.67 -10.37
CA ARG A 78 9.49 9.32 -10.52
C ARG A 78 8.72 8.73 -11.70
N ASP A 79 9.37 8.63 -12.85
CA ASP A 79 8.72 8.21 -14.09
C ASP A 79 8.33 6.71 -14.04
N GLN A 80 9.17 5.85 -13.43
CA GLN A 80 8.83 4.44 -13.20
C GLN A 80 7.57 4.27 -12.33
N LYS A 81 7.38 5.12 -11.32
CA LYS A 81 6.18 5.05 -10.47
C LYS A 81 4.94 5.52 -11.20
N LEU A 82 5.04 6.54 -12.05
CA LEU A 82 3.93 6.99 -12.88
C LEU A 82 3.46 5.87 -13.80
N GLN A 83 4.38 5.15 -14.43
CA GLN A 83 4.04 3.98 -15.27
C GLN A 83 3.38 2.86 -14.45
N LYS A 84 3.91 2.54 -13.26
CA LYS A 84 3.29 1.55 -12.36
C LYS A 84 1.90 1.98 -11.90
N ALA A 85 1.65 3.27 -11.67
CA ALA A 85 0.33 3.77 -11.30
C ALA A 85 -0.68 3.53 -12.43
N VAL A 86 -0.30 3.81 -13.68
CA VAL A 86 -1.14 3.58 -14.86
C VAL A 86 -1.46 2.08 -15.03
N VAL A 87 -0.46 1.20 -14.91
CA VAL A 87 -0.67 -0.25 -15.07
C VAL A 87 -1.54 -0.85 -13.96
N ASN A 88 -1.43 -0.35 -12.72
CA ASN A 88 -2.25 -0.85 -11.62
C ASN A 88 -3.74 -0.48 -11.77
N ASP A 89 -4.04 0.63 -12.45
CA ASP A 89 -5.43 1.03 -12.74
C ASP A 89 -6.04 0.11 -13.84
N ASP A 90 -5.26 -0.30 -14.84
CA ASP A 90 -5.72 -1.22 -15.91
C ASP A 90 -5.83 -2.69 -15.46
N VAL A 91 -4.94 -3.15 -14.56
CA VAL A 91 -4.95 -4.54 -14.04
C VAL A 91 -6.10 -4.77 -13.07
N ASN A 92 -6.60 -3.72 -12.40
CA ASN A 92 -7.75 -3.85 -11.52
C ASN A 92 -9.04 -4.13 -12.31
N GLU A 93 -9.19 -3.57 -13.51
CA GLU A 93 -10.35 -3.84 -14.39
C GLU A 93 -10.29 -5.25 -15.02
N ALA A 94 -9.11 -5.75 -15.39
CA ALA A 94 -8.95 -7.10 -15.93
C ALA A 94 -9.13 -8.20 -14.85
N SER A 95 -8.67 -7.93 -13.62
CA SER A 95 -8.85 -8.82 -12.46
C SER A 95 -10.33 -8.91 -12.06
N GLU A 96 -11.05 -7.79 -12.01
CA GLU A 96 -12.48 -7.76 -11.69
C GLU A 96 -13.32 -8.53 -12.71
N ARG A 97 -13.04 -8.39 -14.01
CA ARG A 97 -13.74 -9.16 -15.06
C ARG A 97 -13.51 -10.67 -14.93
N SER A 98 -12.29 -11.09 -14.57
CA SER A 98 -11.99 -12.51 -14.35
C SER A 98 -12.66 -13.05 -13.08
N ASN A 99 -12.71 -12.27 -12.01
CA ASN A 99 -13.34 -12.68 -10.75
C ASN A 99 -14.87 -12.76 -10.86
N ILE A 100 -15.52 -11.84 -11.59
CA ILE A 100 -16.96 -11.90 -11.90
C ILE A 100 -17.31 -13.15 -12.73
N ALA A 101 -16.45 -13.54 -13.68
CA ALA A 101 -16.66 -14.75 -14.47
C ALA A 101 -16.59 -16.03 -13.61
N ILE A 102 -15.66 -16.09 -12.65
CA ILE A 102 -15.51 -17.24 -11.74
C ILE A 102 -16.72 -17.34 -10.79
N THR A 103 -17.18 -16.25 -10.19
CA THR A 103 -18.34 -16.27 -9.27
C THR A 103 -19.63 -16.67 -9.99
N ASN A 104 -19.84 -16.20 -11.22
CA ASN A 104 -20.98 -16.61 -12.04
C ASN A 104 -20.95 -18.10 -12.40
N LEU A 105 -19.78 -18.68 -12.65
CA LEU A 105 -19.63 -20.12 -12.88
C LEU A 105 -19.94 -20.96 -11.63
N ILE A 106 -19.54 -20.50 -10.45
CA ILE A 106 -19.78 -21.21 -9.18
C ILE A 106 -21.28 -21.20 -8.84
N ASN A 107 -21.94 -20.06 -8.99
CA ASN A 107 -23.38 -19.92 -8.71
C ASN A 107 -24.24 -20.78 -9.64
N ASN A 108 -23.84 -20.94 -10.91
CA ASN A 108 -24.56 -21.78 -11.87
C ASN A 108 -24.41 -23.29 -11.55
N LYS A 109 -23.26 -23.73 -11.04
CA LYS A 109 -23.05 -25.12 -10.59
C LYS A 109 -23.90 -25.49 -9.37
N ASN A 110 -24.20 -24.52 -8.51
CA ASN A 110 -25.03 -24.74 -7.31
C ASN A 110 -26.53 -24.85 -7.62
N ALA A 111 -26.99 -24.45 -8.81
CA ALA A 111 -28.37 -24.59 -9.24
C ALA A 111 -28.74 -26.02 -9.69
N ILE A 112 -27.74 -26.87 -9.99
CA ILE A 112 -27.96 -28.23 -10.55
C ILE A 112 -28.01 -29.31 -9.45
N ASN A 113 -27.48 -29.04 -8.25
CA ASN A 113 -27.28 -30.07 -7.22
C ASN A 113 -28.39 -30.14 -6.16
N ASN A 114 -29.52 -29.45 -6.35
CA ASN A 114 -30.62 -29.41 -5.39
C ASN A 114 -31.84 -30.24 -5.83
N THR A 115 -31.60 -31.37 -6.49
CA THR A 115 -32.61 -32.41 -6.70
C THR A 115 -32.02 -33.78 -6.38
N GLY A 116 -32.22 -34.21 -5.13
CA GLY A 116 -32.31 -35.61 -4.71
C GLY A 116 -30.98 -36.37 -4.60
N THR A 117 -30.64 -36.86 -3.41
CA THR A 117 -30.92 -38.25 -3.03
C THR A 117 -30.37 -38.51 -1.63
N GLU A 118 -31.29 -38.89 -0.75
CA GLU A 118 -31.17 -39.44 0.58
C GLU A 118 -30.28 -40.69 0.63
N CYS A 119 -29.31 -40.74 1.54
CA CYS A 119 -28.64 -41.97 2.01
C CYS A 119 -28.05 -41.71 3.40
N VAL A 120 -28.78 -42.10 4.44
CA VAL A 120 -28.27 -42.20 5.81
C VAL A 120 -27.88 -43.66 6.04
N GLU A 121 -26.60 -43.91 6.31
CA GLU A 121 -26.12 -44.80 7.39
C GLU A 121 -24.60 -44.98 7.28
N TYR A 122 -23.86 -44.61 8.33
CA TYR A 122 -22.50 -45.10 8.54
C TYR A 122 -22.26 -45.44 10.01
N THR A 123 -22.28 -46.75 10.23
CA THR A 123 -21.46 -47.60 11.11
C THR A 123 -20.93 -47.06 12.46
N GLN A 124 -21.23 -47.86 13.48
CA GLN A 124 -20.90 -47.69 14.89
C GLN A 124 -19.45 -48.15 15.18
N CYS A 125 -18.52 -47.21 15.47
CA CYS A 125 -17.19 -47.56 15.98
C CYS A 125 -17.19 -47.66 17.52
N LYS A 126 -17.07 -48.88 18.05
CA LYS A 126 -16.83 -49.14 19.47
C LYS A 126 -15.39 -48.77 19.85
N ARG A 127 -15.26 -47.88 20.82
CA ARG A 127 -13.99 -47.41 21.41
C ARG A 127 -13.46 -48.49 22.38
N ILE A 128 -12.35 -49.14 22.02
CA ILE A 128 -11.56 -49.98 22.93
C ILE A 128 -10.88 -49.05 23.95
N LYS A 129 -11.12 -49.28 25.24
CA LYS A 129 -10.31 -48.72 26.33
C LYS A 129 -9.42 -49.84 26.88
N LYS A 130 -8.19 -49.44 27.23
CA LYS A 130 -7.10 -50.22 27.84
C LYS A 130 -7.56 -51.14 28.96
#